data_AF-A0A961IXS1-F1
#
_entry.id   AF-A0A961IXS1-F1
#
_cell.length_a   1.000
_cell.length_b   1.000
_cell.length_c   1.000
_cell.angle_alpha   90.00
_cell.angle_beta   90.00
_cell.angle_gamma   90.00
#
_symmetry.space_group_name_H-M   'P 1'
#
loop_
_entity.id
_entity.type
_entity.pdbx_description
1 polymer ?
#
loop_
_entity_poly.entity_id
_entity_poly.type
_entity_poly.pdbx_seq_one_letter_code
_entity_poly.pdbx_strand_id
1 'polypeptide(L)' 'MAITLSNATLDQLPGDVLRPTYDRSALTPGIVHIGLGNFHRAHQAWYLHRLMQQGLA' A
#
# COMPACT_ATOMS: atom_id res chain seq x y z
N MET A 1 16.99 -10.49 -12.85
CA MET A 1 16.92 -9.09 -13.30
C MET A 1 16.06 -8.31 -12.30
N ALA A 2 16.39 -7.05 -12.02
CA ALA A 2 15.53 -6.20 -11.19
C ALA A 2 14.27 -5.81 -11.98
N ILE A 3 13.10 -5.88 -11.35
CA ILE A 3 11.84 -5.37 -11.90
C ILE A 3 11.51 -4.04 -11.23
N THR A 4 10.95 -3.08 -11.98
CA THR A 4 10.47 -1.82 -11.41
C THR A 4 9.24 -2.09 -10.56
N LEU A 5 9.19 -1.59 -9.31
CA LEU A 5 8.00 -1.68 -8.47
C LEU A 5 6.92 -0.70 -8.96
N SER A 6 5.79 -1.23 -9.41
CA SER A 6 4.64 -0.47 -9.91
C SER A 6 3.36 -1.30 -9.79
N ASN A 7 2.18 -0.69 -9.94
CA ASN A 7 0.92 -1.45 -9.96
C ASN A 7 0.89 -2.50 -11.10
N ALA A 8 1.55 -2.23 -12.23
CA ALA A 8 1.61 -3.12 -13.38
C ALA A 8 2.54 -4.34 -13.19
N THR A 9 3.33 -4.35 -12.12
CA THR A 9 4.36 -5.36 -11.86
C THR A 9 4.22 -6.02 -10.47
N LEU A 10 3.14 -5.74 -9.74
CA LEU A 10 2.90 -6.30 -8.40
C LEU A 10 2.76 -7.83 -8.42
N ASP A 11 2.17 -8.37 -9.49
CA ASP A 11 1.97 -9.80 -9.68
C ASP A 11 3.29 -10.57 -9.90
N GLN A 12 4.30 -9.88 -10.42
CA GLN A 12 5.65 -10.39 -10.71
C GLN A 12 6.61 -10.37 -9.51
N LEU A 13 6.19 -9.86 -8.34
CA LEU A 13 7.03 -9.87 -7.14
C LEU A 13 7.32 -11.32 -6.67
N PRO A 14 8.43 -11.57 -5.96
CA PRO A 14 8.65 -12.85 -5.28
C PRO A 14 7.45 -13.24 -4.40
N GLY A 15 7.22 -14.55 -4.26
CA GLY A 15 6.02 -15.08 -3.57
C GLY A 15 5.96 -14.82 -2.07
N ASP A 16 7.11 -14.54 -1.45
CA ASP A 16 7.27 -14.18 -0.04
C ASP A 16 7.04 -12.68 0.24
N VAL A 17 6.95 -11.86 -0.80
CA VAL A 17 6.63 -10.43 -0.67
C VAL A 17 5.13 -10.26 -0.61
N LEU A 18 4.64 -9.81 0.56
CA LEU A 18 3.23 -9.52 0.78
C LEU A 18 2.74 -8.40 -0.13
N ARG A 19 1.48 -8.53 -0.57
CA ARG A 19 0.84 -7.61 -1.52
C ARG A 19 -0.48 -7.10 -0.92
N PRO A 20 -0.95 -5.91 -1.33
CA PRO A 20 -2.32 -5.49 -1.05
C PRO A 20 -3.33 -6.52 -1.59
N THR A 21 -4.26 -6.94 -0.74
CA THR A 21 -5.38 -7.84 -1.08
C THR A 21 -6.69 -7.08 -1.32
N TYR A 22 -6.68 -5.75 -1.13
CA TYR A 22 -7.77 -4.85 -1.48
C TYR A 22 -7.55 -4.19 -2.86
N ASP A 23 -8.64 -3.84 -3.53
CA ASP A 23 -8.60 -3.08 -4.77
C ASP A 23 -8.19 -1.62 -4.49
N ARG A 24 -6.96 -1.30 -4.85
CA ARG A 24 -6.40 0.05 -4.67
C ARG A 24 -7.03 1.09 -5.59
N SER A 25 -7.65 0.67 -6.70
CA SER A 25 -8.30 1.59 -7.65
C SER A 25 -9.67 2.07 -7.18
N ALA A 26 -10.30 1.32 -6.26
CA ALA A 26 -11.58 1.66 -5.65
C ALA A 26 -11.47 2.69 -4.50
N LEU A 27 -10.25 2.95 -4.00
CA LEU A 27 -10.04 3.86 -2.88
C LEU A 27 -10.21 5.33 -3.30
N THR A 28 -10.86 6.10 -2.42
CA THR A 28 -10.96 7.55 -2.55
C THR A 28 -10.08 8.26 -1.52
N PRO A 29 -9.55 9.47 -1.81
CA PRO A 29 -8.80 10.23 -0.82
C PRO A 29 -9.69 10.67 0.36
N GLY A 30 -9.36 10.24 1.58
CA GLY A 30 -10.05 10.63 2.82
C GLY A 30 -9.18 11.35 3.87
N ILE A 31 -7.87 11.37 3.69
CA ILE A 31 -6.90 11.98 4.63
C ILE A 31 -5.90 12.82 3.83
N VAL A 32 -5.69 14.07 4.25
CA VAL A 32 -4.58 14.91 3.76
C VAL A 32 -3.43 14.80 4.75
N HIS A 33 -2.26 14.38 4.27
CA HIS A 33 -1.05 14.31 5.08
C HIS A 33 -0.04 15.38 4.67
N ILE A 34 0.39 16.20 5.63
CA ILE A 34 1.40 17.25 5.43
C ILE A 34 2.71 16.78 6.09
N GLY A 35 3.76 16.60 5.28
CA GLY A 35 5.06 16.10 5.74
C GLY A 35 5.30 14.62 5.45
N LEU A 36 5.40 14.25 4.17
CA LEU A 36 5.61 12.87 3.74
C LEU A 36 7.05 12.37 4.04
N GLY A 37 7.24 11.78 5.21
CA GLY A 37 8.52 11.20 5.65
C GLY A 37 8.51 9.67 5.78
N ASN A 38 9.68 9.11 6.15
CA ASN A 38 9.82 7.68 6.45
C ASN A 38 8.87 7.22 7.57
N PHE A 39 8.70 8.04 8.61
CA PHE A 39 7.82 7.71 9.73
C PHE A 39 6.36 7.59 9.31
N HIS A 40 5.85 8.51 8.48
CA HIS A 40 4.48 8.41 7.97
C HIS A 40 4.26 7.10 7.21
N ARG A 41 5.19 6.76 6.30
CA ARG A 41 5.10 5.55 5.48
C ARG A 41 5.15 4.26 6.32
N ALA A 42 6.03 4.23 7.32
CA ALA A 42 6.23 3.04 8.15
C ALA A 42 5.19 2.90 9.28
N HIS A 43 4.48 3.97 9.65
CA HIS A 43 3.57 3.97 10.79
C HIS A 43 2.11 4.26 10.38
N GLN A 44 1.79 5.51 10.03
CA GLN A 44 0.41 5.93 9.77
C GLN A 44 -0.19 5.24 8.54
N ALA A 45 0.53 5.28 7.41
CA ALA A 45 0.09 4.62 6.17
C ALA A 45 0.02 3.10 6.33
N TRP A 46 0.89 2.52 7.17
CA TRP A 46 0.91 1.09 7.45
C TRP A 46 -0.35 0.63 8.21
N TYR A 47 -0.81 1.39 9.21
CA TYR A 47 -2.06 1.07 9.91
C TYR A 47 -3.28 1.19 8.99
N LEU A 48 -3.34 2.23 8.16
CA LEU A 48 -4.43 2.37 7.18
C LEU A 48 -4.43 1.21 6.19
N HIS A 49 -3.27 0.84 5.66
CA HIS A 49 -3.11 -0.34 4.82
C HIS A 49 -3.66 -1.60 5.51
N ARG A 50 -3.33 -1.84 6.79
CA ARG A 50 -3.85 -3.01 7.52
C ARG A 50 -5.37 -2.99 7.72
N LEU A 51 -5.97 -1.83 7.95
CA LEU A 51 -7.44 -1.72 8.04
C LEU A 51 -8.10 -2.03 6.69
N MET A 52 -7.53 -1.54 5.59
CA MET A 52 -8.01 -1.85 4.23
C MET A 52 -7.85 -3.35 3.89
N GLN A 53 -6.74 -3.99 4.31
CA GLN A 53 -6.56 -5.45 4.17
C GLN A 53 -7.66 -6.24 4.92
N GLN A 54 -8.22 -5.67 5.99
CA GLN A 54 -9.31 -6.27 6.78
C GLN A 54 -10.71 -5.85 6.29
N GLY A 55 -10.81 -4.94 5.32
CA GLY A 55 -12.09 -4.37 4.88
C GLY A 55 -12.76 -3.46 5.91
N LEU A 56 -11.97 -2.86 6.81
CA LEU A 56 -12.45 -1.99 7.90
C LEU A 56 -12.25 -0.50 7.63
N ALA A 57 -11.70 -0.14 6.47
CA ALA A 57 -11.46 1.22 6.01
C ALA A 57 -11.62 1.31 4.49
#